data_AF-A0A3C0Z6J2-F1
#
_entry.id   AF-A0A3C0Z6J2-F1
#
_cell.length_a   1.000
_cell.length_b   1.000
_cell.length_c   1.000
_cell.angle_alpha   90.00
_cell.angle_beta   90.00
_cell.angle_gamma   90.00
#
_symmetry.space_group_name_H-M   'P 1'
#
loop_
_entity.id
_entity.type
_entity.pdbx_description
1 polymer ?
#
loop_
_entity_poly.entity_id
_entity_poly.type
_entity_poly.pdbx_seq_one_letter_code
_entity_poly.pdbx_strand_id
1 'polypeptide(L)'
;QKQDPGDKIFNVTELNNIIGHEAAINGSTIKYTVGRSDLKIMAMGAEMTSSIGLNSWASFTGSENEAYIAGDIAMLDHEVNQVISTLRKHHIEIVAIHNHMLGDDPHMIFLHYFGVGPSRELALAFRDALLVLGKKSHWHNH
;
A
#
# COMPACT_ATOMS: atom_id res chain seq x y z
N GLN A 1 8.33 -25.43 -14.97
CA GLN A 1 9.23 -24.38 -15.51
C GLN A 1 9.67 -23.52 -14.34
N LYS A 2 10.95 -23.19 -14.23
CA LYS A 2 11.44 -22.24 -13.21
C LYS A 2 11.00 -20.85 -13.69
N GLN A 3 10.11 -20.18 -12.97
CA GLN A 3 9.69 -18.82 -13.34
C GLN A 3 10.88 -17.87 -13.19
N ASP A 4 10.98 -16.89 -14.07
CA ASP A 4 12.01 -15.86 -13.96
C ASP A 4 11.84 -15.09 -12.65
N PRO A 5 12.95 -14.68 -11.99
CA PRO A 5 12.85 -13.85 -10.81
C PRO A 5 12.21 -12.49 -11.14
N GLY A 6 11.55 -11.86 -10.16
CA GLY A 6 10.76 -10.65 -10.36
C GLY A 6 11.55 -9.46 -10.94
N ASP A 7 12.85 -9.38 -10.69
CA ASP A 7 13.75 -8.36 -11.27
C ASP A 7 14.06 -8.56 -12.76
N LYS A 8 13.77 -9.74 -13.30
CA LYS A 8 13.80 -9.99 -14.75
C LYS A 8 12.44 -9.81 -15.42
N ILE A 9 11.37 -9.81 -14.62
CA ILE A 9 9.99 -9.63 -15.09
C ILE A 9 9.64 -8.14 -15.14
N PHE A 10 10.03 -7.39 -14.10
CA PHE A 10 9.65 -5.99 -13.92
C PHE A 10 10.86 -5.06 -14.00
N ASN A 11 10.66 -3.84 -14.48
CA ASN A 11 11.65 -2.77 -14.36
C ASN A 11 11.72 -2.25 -12.90
N VAL A 12 12.31 -3.05 -12.00
CA VAL A 12 12.34 -2.77 -10.55
C VAL A 12 12.95 -1.41 -10.24
N THR A 13 13.98 -0.97 -10.98
CA THR A 13 14.57 0.35 -10.79
C THR A 13 13.57 1.47 -11.05
N GLU A 14 12.77 1.39 -12.12
CA GLU A 14 11.71 2.37 -12.38
C GLU A 14 10.62 2.33 -11.31
N LEU A 15 10.16 1.13 -10.92
CA LEU A 15 9.12 0.99 -9.91
C LEU A 15 9.57 1.50 -8.53
N ASN A 16 10.84 1.27 -8.16
CA ASN A 16 11.43 1.84 -6.95
C ASN A 16 11.45 3.37 -6.99
N ASN A 17 11.80 3.96 -8.13
CA ASN A 17 11.80 5.41 -8.31
C ASN A 17 10.38 6.00 -8.22
N ILE A 18 9.37 5.32 -8.77
CA ILE A 18 7.96 5.75 -8.69
C ILE A 18 7.47 5.68 -7.25
N ILE A 19 7.67 4.54 -6.58
CA ILE A 19 7.13 4.28 -5.25
C ILE A 19 7.93 5.03 -4.17
N GLY A 20 9.22 5.26 -4.40
CA GLY A 20 10.15 5.87 -3.45
C GLY A 20 10.64 4.90 -2.37
N HIS A 21 10.52 3.59 -2.60
CA HIS A 21 10.94 2.54 -1.69
C HIS A 21 11.59 1.39 -2.47
N GLU A 22 12.42 0.60 -1.80
CA GLU A 22 13.05 -0.59 -2.38
C GLU A 22 12.10 -1.80 -2.33
N ALA A 23 12.02 -2.54 -3.43
CA ALA A 23 11.28 -3.79 -3.48
C ALA A 23 12.09 -4.95 -2.89
N ALA A 24 11.41 -5.85 -2.15
CA ALA A 24 11.92 -7.17 -1.88
C ALA A 24 11.52 -8.12 -3.03
N ILE A 25 12.49 -8.85 -3.58
CA ILE A 25 12.25 -9.84 -4.65
C ILE A 25 12.09 -11.22 -4.00
N ASN A 26 10.99 -11.91 -4.32
CA ASN A 26 10.73 -13.27 -3.86
C ASN A 26 10.20 -14.13 -5.01
N GLY A 27 11.07 -14.95 -5.58
CA GLY A 27 10.75 -15.69 -6.80
C GLY A 27 10.35 -14.73 -7.91
N SER A 28 9.20 -14.97 -8.55
CA SER A 28 8.62 -14.15 -9.60
C SER A 28 7.85 -12.92 -9.11
N THR A 29 7.80 -12.70 -7.79
CA THR A 29 7.09 -11.58 -7.18
C THR A 29 8.04 -10.51 -6.68
N ILE A 30 7.62 -9.25 -6.74
CA ILE A 30 8.27 -8.15 -6.02
C ILE A 30 7.27 -7.54 -5.04
N LYS A 31 7.74 -7.16 -3.85
CA LYS A 31 6.91 -6.59 -2.79
C LYS A 31 7.52 -5.33 -2.21
N TYR A 32 6.70 -4.28 -2.14
CA TYR A 32 6.99 -3.05 -1.41
C TYR A 32 6.30 -3.09 -0.05
N THR A 33 6.98 -2.63 0.99
CA THR A 33 6.41 -2.50 2.35
C THR A 33 6.82 -1.15 2.92
N VAL A 34 5.84 -0.35 3.32
CA VAL A 34 6.01 1.05 3.73
C VAL A 34 5.36 1.25 5.09
N GLY A 35 6.16 1.56 6.12
CA GLY A 35 5.66 1.81 7.48
C GLY A 35 5.07 3.20 7.66
N ARG A 36 4.20 3.37 8.66
CA ARG A 36 3.72 4.68 9.14
C ARG A 36 4.63 5.24 10.24
N SER A 37 5.85 5.61 9.89
CA SER A 37 6.80 6.21 10.86
C SER A 37 6.37 7.59 11.35
N ASP A 38 5.37 8.19 10.71
CA ASP A 38 4.68 9.43 11.12
C ASP A 38 3.73 9.23 12.31
N LEU A 39 3.38 7.97 12.64
CA LEU A 39 2.42 7.64 13.69
C LEU A 39 3.08 6.92 14.85
N LYS A 40 2.55 7.19 16.04
CA LYS A 40 2.77 6.38 17.25
C LYS A 40 1.43 5.83 17.68
N ILE A 41 1.20 4.54 17.43
CA ILE A 41 -0.05 3.86 17.77
C ILE A 41 0.20 2.91 18.93
N MET A 42 -0.68 2.93 19.93
CA MET A 42 -0.65 1.98 21.04
C MET A 42 -1.83 1.03 20.92
N ALA A 43 -1.61 -0.28 21.06
CA ALA A 43 -2.67 -1.29 21.12
C ALA A 43 -2.39 -2.27 22.26
N MET A 44 -3.38 -2.50 23.12
CA MET A 44 -3.28 -3.40 24.29
C MET A 44 -2.03 -3.14 25.17
N GLY A 45 -1.60 -1.88 25.30
CA GLY A 45 -0.44 -1.48 26.10
C GLY A 45 0.93 -1.67 25.43
N ALA A 46 0.97 -2.07 24.16
CA ALA A 46 2.19 -2.17 23.36
C ALA A 46 2.18 -1.16 22.20
N GLU A 47 3.36 -0.61 21.87
CA GLU A 47 3.52 0.25 20.70
C GLU A 47 3.51 -0.60 19.42
N MET A 48 2.73 -0.17 18.44
CA MET A 48 2.69 -0.80 17.14
C MET A 48 3.84 -0.33 16.24
N THR A 49 4.50 -1.27 15.59
CA THR A 49 5.56 -1.01 14.61
C THR A 49 5.17 -1.52 13.23
N SER A 50 5.92 -1.11 12.21
CA SER A 50 5.76 -1.63 10.85
C SER A 50 5.93 -3.15 10.78
N SER A 51 6.82 -3.74 11.60
CA SER A 51 7.06 -5.19 11.61
C SER A 51 5.89 -6.01 12.20
N ILE A 52 5.01 -5.39 12.98
CA ILE A 52 3.82 -6.04 13.56
C ILE A 52 2.50 -5.59 12.90
N GLY A 53 2.59 -4.97 11.72
CA GLY A 53 1.42 -4.72 10.86
C GLY A 53 1.04 -3.25 10.66
N LEU A 54 1.78 -2.28 11.21
CA LEU A 54 1.58 -0.85 10.91
C LEU A 54 2.29 -0.46 9.59
N ASN A 55 1.88 -1.07 8.49
CA ASN A 55 2.46 -0.84 7.17
C ASN A 55 1.42 -0.93 6.05
N SER A 56 1.69 -0.22 4.96
CA SER A 56 1.05 -0.41 3.67
C SER A 56 1.98 -1.25 2.79
N TRP A 57 1.43 -2.10 1.95
CA TRP A 57 2.23 -2.93 1.06
C TRP A 57 1.57 -3.16 -0.30
N ALA A 58 2.41 -3.40 -1.30
CA ALA A 58 2.02 -3.73 -2.67
C ALA A 58 2.87 -4.90 -3.16
N SER A 59 2.23 -5.95 -3.67
CA SER A 59 2.89 -7.11 -4.27
C SER A 59 2.51 -7.22 -5.73
N PHE A 60 3.52 -7.40 -6.59
CA PHE A 60 3.37 -7.51 -8.04
C PHE A 60 3.74 -8.93 -8.51
N THR A 61 2.99 -9.45 -9.47
CA THR A 61 3.27 -10.69 -10.21
C THR A 61 2.72 -10.61 -11.64
N GLY A 62 3.05 -11.56 -12.52
CA GLY A 62 2.62 -11.54 -13.92
C GLY A 62 3.72 -11.08 -14.87
N SER A 63 3.45 -10.07 -15.69
CA SER A 63 4.41 -9.49 -16.64
C SER A 63 4.39 -7.96 -16.59
N GLU A 64 5.41 -7.29 -17.15
CA GLU A 64 5.52 -5.83 -17.14
C GLU A 64 4.26 -5.11 -17.69
N ASN A 65 3.65 -5.63 -18.76
CA ASN A 65 2.50 -5.01 -19.41
C ASN A 65 1.14 -5.54 -18.91
N GLU A 66 1.14 -6.67 -18.22
CA GLU A 66 -0.05 -7.32 -17.66
C GLU A 66 0.32 -7.88 -16.28
N ALA A 67 0.53 -6.96 -15.35
CA ALA A 67 0.86 -7.24 -13.97
C ALA A 67 -0.41 -7.33 -13.14
N TYR A 68 -0.34 -8.11 -12.07
CA TYR A 68 -1.34 -8.17 -11.01
C TYR A 68 -0.75 -7.49 -9.78
N ILE A 69 -1.47 -6.53 -9.20
CA ILE A 69 -1.15 -5.94 -7.91
C ILE A 69 -2.17 -6.40 -6.87
N ALA A 70 -1.68 -6.80 -5.71
CA ALA A 70 -2.48 -6.97 -4.50
C ALA A 70 -1.79 -6.23 -3.35
N GLY A 71 -2.57 -5.65 -2.45
CA GLY A 71 -1.99 -4.84 -1.40
C GLY A 71 -2.91 -4.55 -0.23
N ASP A 72 -2.35 -3.76 0.68
CA ASP A 72 -3.04 -3.22 1.85
C ASP A 72 -2.55 -1.79 2.10
N ILE A 73 -3.45 -0.90 2.51
CA ILE A 73 -3.10 0.48 2.91
C ILE A 73 -3.49 0.69 4.38
N ALA A 74 -2.52 1.08 5.21
CA ALA A 74 -2.72 1.40 6.63
C ALA A 74 -3.00 2.90 6.82
N MET A 75 -4.20 3.21 7.29
CA MET A 75 -4.80 4.55 7.27
C MET A 75 -5.34 4.96 8.64
N LEU A 76 -5.41 6.25 8.89
CA LEU A 76 -6.29 6.83 9.90
C LEU A 76 -7.71 6.97 9.34
N ASP A 77 -8.70 7.02 10.23
CA ASP A 77 -10.13 7.13 9.87
C ASP A 77 -10.43 8.23 8.84
N HIS A 78 -9.79 9.40 8.98
CA HIS A 78 -10.02 10.54 8.10
C HIS A 78 -9.35 10.44 6.73
N GLU A 79 -8.46 9.47 6.52
CA GLU A 79 -7.73 9.24 5.26
C GLU A 79 -8.49 8.28 4.33
N VAL A 80 -9.37 7.44 4.88
CA VAL A 80 -10.06 6.34 4.16
C VAL A 80 -10.70 6.78 2.85
N ASN A 81 -11.53 7.82 2.88
CA ASN A 81 -12.26 8.27 1.69
C ASN A 81 -11.33 8.80 0.58
N GLN A 82 -10.22 9.46 0.96
CA GLN A 82 -9.25 9.96 -0.01
C GLN A 82 -8.46 8.81 -0.64
N VAL A 83 -8.08 7.80 0.14
CA VAL A 83 -7.42 6.59 -0.38
C VAL A 83 -8.34 5.84 -1.35
N ILE A 84 -9.60 5.58 -0.96
CA ILE A 84 -10.58 4.92 -1.84
C ILE A 84 -10.76 5.69 -3.14
N SER A 85 -10.94 7.00 -3.07
CA SER A 85 -11.10 7.85 -4.25
C SER A 85 -9.87 7.78 -5.17
N THR A 86 -8.68 7.80 -4.58
CA THR A 86 -7.41 7.75 -5.32
C THR A 86 -7.22 6.41 -6.01
N LEU A 87 -7.40 5.29 -5.31
CA LEU A 87 -7.30 3.95 -5.89
C LEU A 87 -8.31 3.75 -7.02
N ARG A 88 -9.56 4.19 -6.84
CA ARG A 88 -10.60 4.07 -7.88
C ARG A 88 -10.32 4.92 -9.12
N LYS A 89 -9.68 6.10 -8.99
CA LYS A 89 -9.24 6.91 -10.15
C LYS A 89 -8.19 6.19 -10.99
N HIS A 90 -7.39 5.33 -10.34
CA HIS A 90 -6.43 4.46 -10.99
C HIS A 90 -7.00 3.09 -11.41
N HIS A 91 -8.33 2.93 -11.36
CA HIS A 91 -9.02 1.67 -11.69
C HIS A 91 -8.61 0.48 -10.81
N ILE A 92 -8.14 0.74 -9.59
CA ILE A 92 -7.85 -0.30 -8.59
C ILE A 92 -9.15 -0.68 -7.86
N GLU A 93 -9.39 -1.98 -7.73
CA GLU A 93 -10.53 -2.54 -7.02
C GLU A 93 -10.29 -2.52 -5.51
N ILE A 94 -11.32 -2.12 -4.76
CA ILE A 94 -11.33 -2.19 -3.30
C ILE A 94 -11.93 -3.53 -2.91
N VAL A 95 -11.17 -4.36 -2.22
CA VAL A 95 -11.56 -5.73 -1.83
C VAL A 95 -12.18 -5.75 -0.45
N ALA A 96 -11.55 -5.09 0.53
CA ALA A 96 -12.05 -5.04 1.90
C ALA A 96 -11.58 -3.78 2.62
N ILE A 97 -12.31 -3.39 3.67
CA ILE A 97 -11.92 -2.38 4.65
C ILE A 97 -12.12 -3.01 6.03
N HIS A 98 -11.09 -3.03 6.86
CA HIS A 98 -11.10 -3.73 8.16
C HIS A 98 -10.08 -3.12 9.11
N ASN A 99 -10.07 -3.58 10.36
CA ASN A 99 -9.07 -3.19 11.36
C ASN A 99 -8.31 -4.44 11.80
N HIS A 100 -6.99 -4.35 12.01
CA HIS A 100 -6.20 -5.46 12.53
C HIS A 100 -6.35 -5.63 14.06
N MET A 101 -6.59 -4.54 14.77
CA MET A 101 -6.59 -4.48 16.24
C MET A 101 -7.89 -3.88 16.77
N LEU A 102 -8.18 -4.16 18.05
CA LEU A 102 -9.23 -3.51 18.82
C LEU A 102 -8.60 -2.62 19.90
N GLY A 103 -9.14 -1.41 20.07
CA GLY A 103 -8.69 -0.48 21.11
C GLY A 103 -7.30 0.09 20.86
N ASP A 104 -6.90 0.22 19.60
CA ASP A 104 -5.75 1.00 19.17
C ASP A 104 -6.04 2.50 19.28
N ASP A 105 -5.03 3.32 19.60
CA ASP A 105 -5.16 4.79 19.62
C ASP A 105 -3.86 5.42 19.07
N PRO A 106 -3.95 6.28 18.02
CA PRO A 106 -5.08 6.48 17.12
C PRO A 106 -5.62 5.20 16.45
N HIS A 107 -6.92 5.19 16.12
CA HIS A 107 -7.56 4.08 15.41
C HIS A 107 -7.01 3.93 13.98
N MET A 108 -6.61 2.70 13.65
CA MET A 108 -6.09 2.31 12.35
C MET A 108 -7.10 1.50 11.56
N ILE A 109 -7.31 1.92 10.31
CA ILE A 109 -8.12 1.24 9.30
C ILE A 109 -7.21 0.75 8.19
N PHE A 110 -7.48 -0.46 7.71
CA PHE A 110 -6.75 -1.14 6.66
C PHE A 110 -7.68 -1.37 5.46
N LEU A 111 -7.10 -1.40 4.27
CA LEU A 111 -7.84 -1.53 3.02
C LEU A 111 -7.09 -2.45 2.07
N HIS A 112 -7.68 -3.62 1.84
CA HIS A 112 -7.22 -4.55 0.82
C HIS A 112 -7.69 -4.11 -0.55
N TYR A 113 -6.78 -4.18 -1.52
CA TYR A 113 -7.05 -3.81 -2.90
C TYR A 113 -6.41 -4.79 -3.89
N PHE A 114 -6.92 -4.78 -5.11
CA PHE A 114 -6.45 -5.59 -6.22
C PHE A 114 -6.54 -4.82 -7.54
N GLY A 115 -5.64 -5.09 -8.48
CA GLY A 115 -5.70 -4.49 -9.80
C GLY A 115 -4.90 -5.27 -10.84
N VAL A 116 -5.19 -5.01 -12.11
CA VAL A 116 -4.49 -5.60 -13.26
C VAL A 116 -4.16 -4.52 -14.27
N GLY A 117 -2.94 -4.54 -14.80
CA GLY A 117 -2.50 -3.57 -15.81
C GLY A 117 -0.98 -3.46 -15.91
N PRO A 118 -0.46 -2.46 -16.64
CA PRO A 118 0.98 -2.23 -16.71
C PRO A 118 1.57 -1.94 -15.32
N SER A 119 2.69 -2.58 -15.00
CA SER A 119 3.34 -2.51 -13.67
C SER A 119 3.61 -1.07 -13.24
N ARG A 120 4.00 -0.22 -14.18
CA ARG A 120 4.24 1.22 -14.01
C ARG A 120 3.00 1.97 -13.51
N GLU A 121 1.84 1.74 -14.12
CA GLU A 121 0.58 2.42 -13.75
C GLU A 121 0.08 1.92 -12.40
N LEU A 122 0.22 0.63 -12.12
CA LEU A 122 -0.09 0.05 -10.82
C LEU A 122 0.83 0.60 -9.70
N ALA A 123 2.11 0.85 -10.00
CA ALA A 123 3.04 1.48 -9.07
C ALA A 123 2.69 2.95 -8.81
N LEU A 124 2.24 3.71 -9.82
CA LEU A 124 1.72 5.07 -9.65
C LEU A 124 0.47 5.07 -8.76
N ALA A 125 -0.44 4.13 -8.95
CA ALA A 125 -1.64 3.99 -8.12
C ALA A 125 -1.29 3.78 -6.63
N PHE A 126 -0.35 2.88 -6.35
CA PHE A 126 0.14 2.67 -4.98
C PHE A 126 0.84 3.91 -4.42
N ARG A 127 1.70 4.56 -5.21
CA ARG A 127 2.39 5.79 -4.80
C ARG A 127 1.40 6.90 -4.43
N ASP A 128 0.38 7.14 -5.26
CA ASP A 128 -0.60 8.19 -5.00
C ASP A 128 -1.44 7.89 -3.77
N ALA A 129 -1.78 6.62 -3.52
CA ALA A 129 -2.43 6.19 -2.29
C ALA A 129 -1.57 6.45 -1.04
N LEU A 130 -0.24 6.24 -1.12
CA LEU A 130 0.67 6.59 -0.03
C LEU A 130 0.76 8.11 0.19
N LEU A 131 0.76 8.89 -0.88
CA LEU A 131 0.87 10.36 -0.82
C LEU A 131 -0.35 11.06 -0.20
N VAL A 132 -1.49 10.38 -0.08
CA VAL A 132 -2.64 10.94 0.65
C VAL A 132 -2.58 10.69 2.15
N LEU A 133 -1.76 9.75 2.62
CA LEU A 133 -1.55 9.48 4.04
C LEU A 133 -0.79 10.65 4.71
N GLY A 134 -1.08 10.89 5.99
CA GLY A 134 -0.50 11.96 6.80
C GLY A 134 -1.05 13.36 6.48
N LYS A 135 -1.96 13.49 5.49
CA LYS A 135 -2.59 14.77 5.17
C LYS A 135 -3.74 15.05 6.14
N LYS A 136 -3.66 16.18 6.85
CA LYS A 136 -4.74 16.63 7.72
C LYS A 136 -6.02 16.84 6.92
N SER A 137 -7.15 16.34 7.44
CA SER A 137 -8.47 16.67 6.92
C SER A 137 -8.73 18.18 7.08
N HIS A 138 -9.13 18.85 6.00
CA HIS A 138 -9.50 20.27 6.02
C HIS A 138 -10.88 20.55 6.65
N TRP A 139 -11.55 19.54 7.22
CA TRP A 139 -12.96 19.64 7.65
C TRP A 139 -13.21 20.37 8.98
N HIS A 140 -12.21 20.96 9.64
CA HIS A 140 -12.38 21.58 10.97
C HIS A 140 -12.11 23.09 11.04
N ASN A 141 -12.40 23.84 9.97
CA ASN A 141 -12.46 25.30 10.03
C ASN A 141 -13.90 25.80 9.79
N HIS A 142 -14.77 25.61 10.79
CA HIS A 142 -16.04 26.32 10.91
C HIS A 142 -16.25 26.77 12.35
#